data_AF-A0A166SBL5-F1
#
_entry.id   AF-A0A166SBL5-F1
#
_cell.length_a   1.000
_cell.length_b   1.000
_cell.length_c   1.000
_cell.angle_alpha   90.00
_cell.angle_beta   90.00
_cell.angle_gamma   90.00
#
_symmetry.space_group_name_H-M   'P 1'
#
loop_
_entity.id
_entity.type
_entity.pdbx_description
1 polymer ?
#
loop_
_entity_poly.entity_id
_entity_poly.type
_entity_poly.pdbx_seq_one_letter_code
_entity_poly.pdbx_strand_id
1 'polypeptide(L)'
;MATALTNVEFKINLPRLDLESNNSSELPIVEDIKPNPPSQPKQLQRKARRRILFALWFNTYRKFFLISVTLNMVGLVLAIANVWTYPRHYTGACVLGNLLTAILVRNELFGRLLYLLVNTLFAKWTPLWFRLGCTSVLQHLGGIHSGCAISGFIWLIYRVTLIFIDHKNNHDAVLAIGIITNVLIAVSIISAIPWVRNTHHNVFERHHRFIGWVGLISTWVFVVLGDSYDLTTHRWNPNGVKIIRQQDFWFCFGMTVFIMIPWFTVRKVAVEVEIPSSKVAILRFERGMQHGLLARISRSSILEYHAFGIISEGTHSKYHYLICGVQGDFTRSLVDNPPTKIWTRQLKFAGVSNTSSLYKRGIHVCTGTGIGAALSTCLQNPDWYLIWIGSNQEKTFGPTVSGLVRSLGPERATLWDSKQRGGRPDTMQLVKDIHASWEAEVVFITSNFQGNKEITEGCKEAGIPAFGTLWDF
;
A
#
# COMPACT_ATOMS: atom_id res chain seq x y z
N MET A 1 33.30 -27.34 -46.35
CA MET A 1 33.73 -25.92 -46.40
C MET A 1 33.40 -25.31 -45.04
N ALA A 2 34.19 -25.41 -43.97
CA ALA A 2 35.65 -25.39 -43.79
C ALA A 2 36.30 -24.06 -44.21
N THR A 3 36.34 -23.11 -43.27
CA THR A 3 37.31 -22.00 -43.11
C THR A 3 37.02 -21.38 -41.74
N ALA A 4 37.73 -21.63 -40.63
CA ALA A 4 39.16 -21.43 -40.32
C ALA A 4 39.61 -19.97 -40.50
N LEU A 5 39.55 -19.19 -39.41
CA LEU A 5 40.35 -17.97 -39.23
C LEU A 5 40.91 -17.94 -37.80
N THR A 6 42.12 -18.48 -37.74
CA THR A 6 43.31 -18.14 -36.94
C THR A 6 43.25 -16.98 -35.94
N ASN A 7 43.55 -17.36 -34.70
CA ASN A 7 44.38 -16.71 -33.68
C ASN A 7 45.05 -15.37 -34.06
N VAL A 8 44.72 -14.33 -33.29
CA VAL A 8 45.61 -13.17 -33.06
C VAL A 8 45.91 -13.12 -31.57
N GLU A 9 47.13 -13.51 -31.22
CA GLU A 9 47.70 -13.46 -29.88
C GLU A 9 48.08 -12.01 -29.56
N PHE A 10 47.35 -11.34 -28.67
CA PHE A 10 47.81 -10.09 -28.06
C PHE A 10 48.53 -10.44 -26.74
N LYS A 11 49.86 -10.46 -26.80
CA LYS A 11 50.73 -10.46 -25.60
C LYS A 11 50.55 -9.15 -24.85
N ILE A 12 49.84 -9.20 -23.72
CA ILE A 12 49.88 -8.14 -22.71
C ILE A 12 50.67 -8.71 -21.53
N ASN A 13 51.82 -8.09 -21.26
CA ASN A 13 52.65 -8.36 -20.08
C ASN A 13 51.86 -8.05 -18.82
N LEU A 14 51.42 -9.10 -18.12
CA LEU A 14 50.91 -9.00 -16.75
C LEU A 14 52.10 -9.06 -15.78
N PRO A 15 52.29 -8.07 -14.90
CA PRO A 15 53.20 -8.24 -13.76
C PRO A 15 52.67 -9.35 -12.86
N ARG A 16 53.55 -10.27 -12.44
CA ARG A 16 53.31 -11.18 -11.31
C ARG A 16 52.92 -10.33 -10.10
N LEU A 17 51.69 -10.49 -9.62
CA LEU A 17 51.30 -10.04 -8.29
C LEU A 17 51.53 -11.20 -7.34
N ASP A 18 52.54 -11.04 -6.50
CA ASP A 18 52.84 -11.92 -5.39
C ASP A 18 51.63 -11.99 -4.44
N LEU A 19 51.23 -13.22 -4.14
CA LEU A 19 50.25 -13.55 -3.12
C LEU A 19 50.89 -13.31 -1.76
N GLU A 20 50.60 -12.17 -1.13
CA GLU A 20 50.58 -12.01 0.33
C GLU A 20 50.19 -10.57 0.72
N SER A 21 48.91 -10.35 1.05
CA SER A 21 48.50 -9.51 2.18
C SER A 21 46.98 -9.57 2.34
N ASN A 22 46.53 -10.25 3.39
CA ASN A 22 45.18 -10.10 3.93
C ASN A 22 44.98 -8.63 4.33
N ASN A 23 44.10 -7.92 3.62
CA ASN A 23 43.47 -6.70 4.16
C ASN A 23 42.02 -6.65 3.70
N SER A 24 41.14 -7.14 4.57
CA SER A 24 39.71 -6.87 4.57
C SER A 24 39.52 -5.35 4.60
N SER A 25 38.98 -4.80 3.52
CA SER A 25 38.53 -3.40 3.46
C SER A 25 37.27 -3.26 4.32
N GLU A 26 37.48 -3.00 5.62
CA GLU A 26 36.44 -2.50 6.50
C GLU A 26 35.93 -1.15 5.96
N LEU A 27 34.61 -0.99 6.00
CA LEU A 27 33.95 0.30 5.79
C LEU A 27 34.56 1.34 6.73
N PRO A 28 34.61 2.63 6.35
CA PRO A 28 35.09 3.66 7.26
C PRO A 28 34.21 3.68 8.50
N ILE A 29 34.77 3.12 9.58
CA ILE A 29 34.36 3.38 10.95
C ILE A 29 34.61 4.87 11.12
N VAL A 30 33.54 5.64 11.28
CA VAL A 30 33.62 7.03 11.72
C VAL A 30 34.48 7.02 12.99
N GLU A 31 35.62 7.72 12.95
CA GLU A 31 36.55 7.87 14.07
C GLU A 31 35.82 8.11 15.39
N ASP A 32 36.36 7.49 16.44
CA ASP A 32 35.92 7.58 17.83
C ASP A 32 35.57 9.01 18.24
N ILE A 33 34.27 9.30 18.22
CA ILE A 33 33.72 10.42 18.99
C ILE A 33 33.85 9.99 20.44
N LYS A 34 34.78 10.64 21.17
CA LYS A 34 34.96 10.52 22.62
C LYS A 34 33.61 10.39 23.33
N PRO A 35 33.48 9.55 24.37
CA PRO A 35 32.21 9.33 25.05
C PRO A 35 31.63 10.67 25.49
N ASN A 36 30.46 11.02 24.95
CA ASN A 36 29.70 12.16 25.42
C ASN A 36 29.37 11.95 26.91
N PRO A 37 29.39 13.03 27.73
CA PRO A 37 28.99 12.98 29.13
C PRO A 37 27.55 12.46 29.30
N PRO A 38 27.16 12.04 30.52
CA PRO A 38 25.96 11.25 30.78
C PRO A 38 24.70 11.81 30.11
N SER A 39 23.86 10.89 29.62
CA SER A 39 22.65 11.13 28.83
C SER A 39 21.96 12.43 29.19
N GLN A 40 21.99 13.38 28.25
CA GLN A 40 21.17 14.58 28.32
C GLN A 40 19.71 14.17 28.62
N PRO A 41 19.01 14.91 29.51
CA PRO A 41 17.62 14.62 29.81
C PRO A 41 16.84 14.61 28.50
N LYS A 42 15.97 13.59 28.31
CA LYS A 42 15.08 13.48 27.14
C LYS A 42 14.52 14.86 26.84
N GLN A 43 15.00 15.51 25.77
CA GLN A 43 14.52 16.83 25.40
C GLN A 43 13.01 16.72 25.30
N LEU A 44 12.32 17.51 26.14
CA LEU A 44 10.87 17.59 26.17
C LEU A 44 10.39 17.94 24.76
N GLN A 45 9.83 16.94 24.10
CA GLN A 45 9.38 17.01 22.71
C GLN A 45 8.48 18.23 22.55
N ARG A 46 8.93 19.20 21.75
CA ARG A 46 8.13 20.38 21.45
C ARG A 46 6.87 19.93 20.72
N LYS A 47 5.71 20.00 21.39
CA LYS A 47 4.43 19.66 20.78
C LYS A 47 4.24 20.48 19.51
N ALA A 48 3.96 19.80 18.39
CA ALA A 48 3.76 20.47 17.13
C ALA A 48 2.62 21.50 17.21
N ARG A 49 2.74 22.61 16.48
CA ARG A 49 1.72 23.67 16.49
C ARG A 49 0.34 23.10 16.08
N ARG A 50 -0.74 23.50 16.76
CA ARG A 50 -2.12 22.99 16.47
C ARG A 50 -2.51 23.07 14.99
N ARG A 51 -2.08 24.11 14.27
CA ARG A 51 -2.32 24.27 12.82
C ARG A 51 -1.66 23.16 12.00
N ILE A 52 -0.47 22.71 12.39
CA ILE A 52 0.28 21.64 11.73
C ILE A 52 -0.40 20.31 12.00
N LEU A 53 -0.77 20.06 13.26
CA LEU A 53 -1.55 18.87 13.64
C LEU A 53 -2.86 18.78 12.84
N PHE A 54 -3.58 19.89 12.71
CA PHE A 54 -4.80 19.94 11.90
C PHE A 54 -4.53 19.70 10.41
N ALA A 55 -3.47 20.26 9.84
CA ALA A 55 -3.12 20.06 8.44
C ALA A 55 -2.71 18.61 8.12
N LEU A 56 -2.04 17.94 9.05
CA LEU A 56 -1.67 16.52 8.93
C LEU A 56 -2.88 15.61 9.17
N TRP A 57 -3.76 15.98 10.09
CA TRP A 57 -5.03 15.28 10.29
C TRP A 57 -5.93 15.42 9.04
N PHE A 58 -6.15 16.63 8.54
CA PHE A 58 -6.94 16.89 7.32
C PHE A 58 -6.12 16.68 6.04
N ASN A 59 -5.51 15.49 5.95
CA ASN A 59 -4.77 15.02 4.79
C ASN A 59 -5.68 14.72 3.60
N THR A 60 -5.07 14.33 2.48
CA THR A 60 -5.77 14.05 1.22
C THR A 60 -6.77 12.90 1.33
N TYR A 61 -6.58 11.94 2.24
CA TYR A 61 -7.56 10.87 2.47
C TYR A 61 -8.87 11.46 2.99
N ARG A 62 -8.80 12.31 4.02
CA ARG A 62 -10.00 12.93 4.60
C ARG A 62 -10.64 13.93 3.62
N LYS A 63 -9.85 14.61 2.79
CA LYS A 63 -10.37 15.45 1.70
C LYS A 63 -11.16 14.64 0.68
N PHE A 64 -10.62 13.52 0.19
CA PHE A 64 -11.33 12.66 -0.74
C PHE A 64 -12.58 12.06 -0.13
N PHE A 65 -12.50 11.59 1.12
CA PHE A 65 -13.66 11.11 1.85
C PHE A 65 -14.77 12.17 1.91
N LEU A 66 -14.42 13.39 2.34
CA LEU A 66 -15.37 14.49 2.46
C LEU A 66 -15.99 14.85 1.10
N ILE A 67 -15.19 14.93 0.04
CA ILE A 67 -15.69 15.23 -1.31
C ILE A 67 -16.65 14.14 -1.78
N SER A 68 -16.26 12.87 -1.71
CA SER A 68 -17.09 11.73 -2.11
C SER A 68 -18.42 11.69 -1.36
N VAL A 69 -18.39 11.84 -0.03
CA VAL A 69 -19.62 11.83 0.79
C VAL A 69 -20.47 13.05 0.51
N THR A 70 -19.89 14.26 0.44
CA THR A 70 -20.64 15.49 0.21
C THR A 70 -21.39 15.47 -1.12
N LEU A 71 -20.71 15.07 -2.21
CA LEU A 71 -21.35 14.96 -3.53
C LEU A 71 -22.54 13.98 -3.51
N ASN A 72 -22.38 12.84 -2.83
CA ASN A 72 -23.45 11.86 -2.69
C ASN A 72 -24.59 12.33 -1.80
N MET A 73 -24.30 12.98 -0.68
CA MET A 73 -25.34 13.49 0.23
C MET A 73 -26.15 14.60 -0.41
N VAL A 74 -25.50 15.51 -1.15
CA VAL A 74 -26.21 16.52 -1.95
C VAL A 74 -27.12 15.84 -2.98
N GLY A 75 -26.60 14.87 -3.74
CA GLY A 75 -27.41 14.12 -4.70
C GLY A 75 -28.60 13.40 -4.08
N LEU A 76 -28.40 12.79 -2.90
CA LEU A 76 -29.44 12.10 -2.14
C LEU A 76 -30.52 13.06 -1.64
N VAL A 77 -30.12 14.19 -1.06
CA VAL A 77 -31.07 15.22 -0.58
C VAL A 77 -31.91 15.75 -1.74
N LEU A 78 -31.29 16.03 -2.90
CA LEU A 78 -32.02 16.46 -4.09
C LEU A 78 -32.99 15.39 -4.62
N ALA A 79 -32.64 14.11 -4.52
CA ALA A 79 -33.52 13.00 -4.90
C ALA A 79 -34.69 12.81 -3.93
N ILE A 80 -34.45 12.94 -2.62
CA ILE A 80 -35.49 12.91 -1.58
C ILE A 80 -36.45 14.08 -1.77
N ALA A 81 -35.94 15.29 -1.99
CA ALA A 81 -36.72 16.49 -2.25
C ALA A 81 -37.42 16.50 -3.62
N ASN A 82 -37.22 15.44 -4.42
CA ASN A 82 -37.78 15.29 -5.77
C ASN A 82 -37.37 16.40 -6.76
N VAL A 83 -36.25 17.09 -6.48
CA VAL A 83 -35.66 18.10 -7.37
C VAL A 83 -34.82 17.42 -8.46
N TRP A 84 -34.11 16.34 -8.10
CA TRP A 84 -33.36 15.52 -9.05
C TRP A 84 -34.01 14.13 -9.17
N THR A 85 -34.77 13.93 -10.23
CA THR A 85 -35.59 12.70 -10.42
C THR A 85 -34.77 11.51 -10.91
N TYR A 86 -33.65 11.74 -11.61
CA TYR A 86 -32.83 10.65 -12.16
C TYR A 86 -32.36 9.66 -11.09
N PRO A 87 -31.73 10.07 -9.96
CA PRO A 87 -31.32 9.13 -8.91
C PRO A 87 -32.49 8.42 -8.24
N ARG A 88 -33.70 8.99 -8.30
CA ARG A 88 -34.90 8.33 -7.76
C ARG A 88 -35.31 7.16 -8.65
N HIS A 89 -35.31 7.36 -9.97
CA HIS A 89 -35.62 6.30 -10.94
C HIS A 89 -34.50 5.27 -11.09
N TYR A 90 -33.25 5.71 -11.02
CA TYR A 90 -32.04 4.88 -11.19
C TYR A 90 -31.26 4.80 -9.88
N THR A 91 -31.96 4.58 -8.76
CA THR A 91 -31.31 4.54 -7.43
C THR A 91 -30.24 3.45 -7.38
N GLY A 92 -30.48 2.32 -8.06
CA GLY A 92 -29.51 1.23 -8.20
C GLY A 92 -28.19 1.63 -8.83
N ALA A 93 -28.23 2.51 -9.84
CA ALA A 93 -27.03 3.02 -10.48
C ALA A 93 -26.19 3.85 -9.50
N CYS A 94 -26.84 4.66 -8.64
CA CYS A 94 -26.14 5.42 -7.60
C CYS A 94 -25.52 4.51 -6.53
N VAL A 95 -26.21 3.43 -6.13
CA VAL A 95 -25.66 2.40 -5.23
C VAL A 95 -24.41 1.76 -5.85
N LEU A 96 -24.59 1.14 -7.02
CA LEU A 96 -23.60 0.27 -7.62
C LEU A 96 -22.44 1.05 -8.24
N GLY A 97 -22.67 2.27 -8.73
CA GLY A 97 -21.61 3.16 -9.19
C GLY A 97 -20.65 3.55 -8.06
N ASN A 98 -21.18 3.83 -6.86
CA ASN A 98 -20.36 4.07 -5.67
C ASN A 98 -19.60 2.81 -5.24
N LEU A 99 -20.26 1.65 -5.14
CA LEU A 99 -19.60 0.40 -4.74
C LEU A 99 -18.54 -0.04 -5.76
N LEU A 100 -18.81 0.11 -7.06
CA LEU A 100 -17.84 -0.11 -8.14
C LEU A 100 -16.63 0.78 -8.00
N THR A 101 -16.83 2.09 -7.78
CA THR A 101 -15.73 3.04 -7.57
C THR A 101 -14.91 2.66 -6.34
N ALA A 102 -15.57 2.28 -5.24
CA ALA A 102 -14.91 1.84 -4.03
C ALA A 102 -14.02 0.61 -4.27
N ILE A 103 -14.49 -0.37 -5.05
CA ILE A 103 -13.71 -1.57 -5.42
C ILE A 103 -12.56 -1.20 -6.37
N LEU A 104 -12.84 -0.39 -7.40
CA LEU A 104 -11.88 -0.02 -8.43
C LEU A 104 -10.62 0.63 -7.85
N VAL A 105 -10.77 1.63 -6.97
CA VAL A 105 -9.62 2.36 -6.40
C VAL A 105 -8.80 1.51 -5.42
N ARG A 106 -9.30 0.35 -5.00
CA ARG A 106 -8.57 -0.66 -4.20
C ARG A 106 -8.05 -1.83 -5.03
N ASN A 107 -8.35 -1.88 -6.32
CA ASN A 107 -7.88 -2.95 -7.21
C ASN A 107 -6.39 -2.77 -7.54
N GLU A 108 -5.63 -3.87 -7.45
CA GLU A 108 -4.17 -3.86 -7.64
C GLU A 108 -3.76 -3.51 -9.07
N LEU A 109 -4.53 -3.96 -10.07
CA LEU A 109 -4.26 -3.67 -11.48
C LEU A 109 -4.52 -2.20 -11.77
N PHE A 110 -5.68 -1.70 -11.36
CA PHE A 110 -6.03 -0.29 -11.51
C PHE A 110 -4.98 0.61 -10.83
N GLY A 111 -4.63 0.32 -9.58
CA GLY A 111 -3.59 1.05 -8.86
C GLY A 111 -2.25 1.00 -9.61
N ARG A 112 -1.83 -0.16 -10.10
CA ARG A 112 -0.57 -0.29 -10.83
C ARG A 112 -0.55 0.51 -12.13
N LEU A 113 -1.64 0.50 -12.89
CA LEU A 113 -1.79 1.32 -14.10
C LEU A 113 -1.77 2.81 -13.78
N LEU A 114 -2.45 3.22 -12.71
CA LEU A 114 -2.52 4.62 -12.30
C LEU A 114 -1.15 5.16 -11.87
N TYR A 115 -0.39 4.40 -11.07
CA TYR A 115 0.99 4.74 -10.70
C TYR A 115 1.90 4.79 -11.93
N LEU A 116 1.78 3.82 -12.85
CA LEU A 116 2.53 3.80 -14.10
C LEU A 116 2.27 5.06 -14.94
N LEU A 117 1.00 5.41 -15.15
CA LEU A 117 0.59 6.58 -15.91
C LEU A 117 1.18 7.87 -15.30
N VAL A 118 0.98 8.06 -14.00
CA VAL A 118 1.44 9.27 -13.29
C VAL A 118 2.96 9.39 -13.34
N ASN A 119 3.68 8.31 -13.07
CA ASN A 119 5.14 8.32 -13.09
C ASN A 119 5.69 8.52 -14.51
N THR A 120 5.06 7.95 -15.53
CA THR A 120 5.51 8.09 -16.91
C THR A 120 5.27 9.50 -17.44
N LEU A 121 4.09 10.07 -17.18
CA LEU A 121 3.71 11.36 -17.74
C LEU A 121 4.35 12.55 -17.02
N PHE A 122 4.63 12.45 -15.72
CA PHE A 122 4.95 13.62 -14.90
C PHE A 122 6.31 13.59 -14.20
N ALA A 123 7.15 12.58 -14.47
CA ALA A 123 8.45 12.44 -13.82
C ALA A 123 9.40 13.62 -14.10
N LYS A 124 9.95 14.19 -13.02
CA LYS A 124 11.08 15.14 -12.99
C LYS A 124 10.91 16.50 -13.70
N TRP A 125 9.99 16.65 -14.66
CA TRP A 125 9.81 17.88 -15.44
C TRP A 125 8.71 18.79 -14.90
N THR A 126 7.69 18.24 -14.24
CA THR A 126 6.58 19.03 -13.68
C THR A 126 7.00 19.79 -12.40
N PRO A 127 6.35 20.92 -12.06
CA PRO A 127 6.63 21.66 -10.83
C PRO A 127 6.52 20.77 -9.58
N LEU A 128 7.38 21.01 -8.57
CA LEU A 128 7.44 20.16 -7.38
C LEU A 128 6.09 20.01 -6.65
N TRP A 129 5.32 21.11 -6.52
CA TRP A 129 4.00 21.06 -5.88
C TRP A 129 3.03 20.09 -6.58
N PHE A 130 3.12 19.97 -7.90
CA PHE A 130 2.29 19.06 -8.68
C PHE A 130 2.69 17.61 -8.43
N ARG A 131 3.99 17.31 -8.43
CA ARG A 131 4.54 15.98 -8.11
C ARG A 131 4.19 15.53 -6.70
N LEU A 132 4.31 16.44 -5.73
CA LEU A 132 3.86 16.21 -4.35
C LEU A 132 2.35 15.95 -4.30
N GLY A 133 1.56 16.69 -5.09
CA GLY A 133 0.13 16.45 -5.28
C GLY A 133 -0.15 15.04 -5.80
N CYS A 134 0.54 14.60 -6.86
CA CYS A 134 0.43 13.25 -7.42
C CYS A 134 0.71 12.17 -6.38
N THR A 135 1.85 12.24 -5.67
CA THR A 135 2.17 11.29 -4.59
C THR A 135 1.11 11.30 -3.51
N SER A 136 0.64 12.48 -3.10
CA SER A 136 -0.42 12.61 -2.09
C SER A 136 -1.73 11.95 -2.53
N VAL A 137 -2.18 12.17 -3.77
CA VAL A 137 -3.38 11.55 -4.33
C VAL A 137 -3.24 10.03 -4.36
N LEU A 138 -2.15 9.52 -4.94
CA LEU A 138 -1.91 8.08 -5.10
C LEU A 138 -1.82 7.32 -3.78
N GLN A 139 -1.22 7.94 -2.76
CA GLN A 139 -1.11 7.36 -1.43
C GLN A 139 -2.46 7.33 -0.70
N HIS A 140 -3.34 8.30 -0.95
CA HIS A 140 -4.57 8.52 -0.18
C HIS A 140 -5.86 8.10 -0.90
N LEU A 141 -5.78 7.29 -1.98
CA LEU A 141 -6.94 6.72 -2.69
C LEU A 141 -7.93 5.99 -1.78
N GLY A 142 -7.49 5.54 -0.60
CA GLY A 142 -8.37 4.97 0.42
C GLY A 142 -9.51 5.89 0.85
N GLY A 143 -9.36 7.22 0.74
CA GLY A 143 -10.41 8.17 1.10
C GLY A 143 -11.61 8.08 0.14
N ILE A 144 -11.34 7.90 -1.16
CA ILE A 144 -12.36 7.66 -2.19
C ILE A 144 -13.06 6.33 -1.91
N HIS A 145 -12.29 5.28 -1.60
CA HIS A 145 -12.84 3.97 -1.26
C HIS A 145 -13.86 4.06 -0.11
N SER A 146 -13.44 4.62 1.02
CA SER A 146 -14.29 4.72 2.21
C SER A 146 -15.49 5.65 1.98
N GLY A 147 -15.28 6.77 1.30
CA GLY A 147 -16.35 7.73 1.00
C GLY A 147 -17.42 7.13 0.07
N CYS A 148 -17.01 6.44 -0.99
CA CYS A 148 -17.92 5.75 -1.89
C CYS A 148 -18.58 4.52 -1.24
N ALA A 149 -17.86 3.74 -0.42
CA ALA A 149 -18.46 2.59 0.27
C ALA A 149 -19.61 3.01 1.21
N ILE A 150 -19.38 4.05 2.04
CA ILE A 150 -20.42 4.59 2.93
C ILE A 150 -21.55 5.21 2.11
N SER A 151 -21.23 6.01 1.09
CA SER A 151 -22.25 6.64 0.25
C SER A 151 -23.11 5.62 -0.49
N GLY A 152 -22.51 4.58 -1.07
CA GLY A 152 -23.23 3.49 -1.73
C GLY A 152 -24.15 2.74 -0.77
N PHE A 153 -23.73 2.54 0.48
CA PHE A 153 -24.58 1.96 1.51
C PHE A 153 -25.76 2.86 1.90
N ILE A 154 -25.56 4.18 2.05
CA ILE A 154 -26.67 5.11 2.32
C ILE A 154 -27.66 5.13 1.15
N TRP A 155 -27.18 5.15 -0.10
CA TRP A 155 -28.03 5.01 -1.27
C TRP A 155 -28.79 3.68 -1.30
N LEU A 156 -28.19 2.60 -0.78
CA LEU A 156 -28.84 1.30 -0.73
C LEU A 156 -29.96 1.27 0.33
N ILE A 157 -29.75 1.92 1.48
CA ILE A 157 -30.82 2.15 2.46
C ILE A 157 -31.95 2.90 1.77
N TYR A 158 -31.66 4.00 1.08
CA TYR A 158 -32.67 4.78 0.36
C TYR A 158 -33.41 3.96 -0.69
N ARG A 159 -32.71 3.16 -1.52
CA ARG A 159 -33.32 2.25 -2.51
C ARG A 159 -34.31 1.30 -1.83
N VAL A 160 -33.88 0.66 -0.75
CA VAL A 160 -34.74 -0.30 -0.04
C VAL A 160 -35.91 0.42 0.62
N THR A 161 -35.72 1.61 1.19
CA THR A 161 -36.83 2.44 1.69
C THR A 161 -37.87 2.73 0.61
N LEU A 162 -37.46 3.08 -0.62
CA LEU A 162 -38.41 3.29 -1.73
C LEU A 162 -39.20 2.01 -2.06
N ILE A 163 -38.53 0.86 -2.10
CA ILE A 163 -39.18 -0.44 -2.35
C ILE A 163 -40.17 -0.77 -1.21
N PHE A 164 -39.85 -0.43 0.05
CA PHE A 164 -40.76 -0.60 1.19
C PHE A 164 -41.95 0.36 1.17
N ILE A 165 -41.75 1.60 0.73
CA ILE A 165 -42.87 2.54 0.54
C ILE A 165 -43.83 1.97 -0.52
N ASP A 166 -43.29 1.37 -1.58
CA ASP A 166 -44.03 0.74 -2.67
C ASP A 166 -44.24 -0.78 -2.47
N HIS A 167 -44.21 -1.28 -1.22
CA HIS A 167 -44.22 -2.71 -0.93
C HIS A 167 -45.45 -3.44 -1.50
N LYS A 168 -46.60 -2.76 -1.60
CA LYS A 168 -47.85 -3.34 -2.14
C LYS A 168 -47.73 -3.75 -3.60
N ASN A 169 -46.86 -3.06 -4.35
CA ASN A 169 -46.64 -3.31 -5.78
C ASN A 169 -45.33 -4.08 -6.02
N ASN A 170 -44.59 -4.43 -4.97
CA ASN A 170 -43.34 -5.17 -5.05
C ASN A 170 -43.51 -6.61 -4.56
N HIS A 171 -42.71 -7.52 -5.10
CA HIS A 171 -42.70 -8.90 -4.64
C HIS A 171 -41.87 -9.05 -3.34
N ASP A 172 -42.34 -9.87 -2.40
CA ASP A 172 -41.68 -10.13 -1.10
C ASP A 172 -40.21 -10.56 -1.25
N ALA A 173 -39.91 -11.32 -2.30
CA ALA A 173 -38.54 -11.74 -2.64
C ALA A 173 -37.59 -10.55 -2.85
N VAL A 174 -38.04 -9.47 -3.51
CA VAL A 174 -37.24 -8.25 -3.75
C VAL A 174 -37.00 -7.51 -2.43
N LEU A 175 -38.00 -7.44 -1.57
CA LEU A 175 -37.90 -6.85 -0.23
C LEU A 175 -36.91 -7.64 0.65
N ALA A 176 -37.04 -8.97 0.69
CA ALA A 176 -36.20 -9.85 1.50
C ALA A 176 -34.73 -9.78 1.08
N ILE A 177 -34.43 -9.90 -0.22
CA ILE A 177 -33.04 -9.81 -0.70
C ILE A 177 -32.48 -8.39 -0.52
N GLY A 178 -33.32 -7.35 -0.59
CA GLY A 178 -32.93 -5.97 -0.29
C GLY A 178 -32.45 -5.79 1.16
N ILE A 179 -33.16 -6.39 2.12
CA ILE A 179 -32.74 -6.40 3.54
C ILE A 179 -31.44 -7.19 3.70
N ILE A 180 -31.37 -8.41 3.15
CA ILE A 180 -30.17 -9.26 3.26
C ILE A 180 -28.95 -8.54 2.70
N THR A 181 -29.07 -7.92 1.53
CA THR A 181 -27.99 -7.16 0.88
C THR A 181 -27.54 -5.97 1.74
N ASN A 182 -28.49 -5.23 2.35
CA ASN A 182 -28.16 -4.16 3.30
C ASN A 182 -27.37 -4.68 4.50
N VAL A 183 -27.83 -5.77 5.14
CA VAL A 183 -27.17 -6.34 6.31
C VAL A 183 -25.75 -6.80 5.97
N LEU A 184 -25.57 -7.51 4.85
CA LEU A 184 -24.25 -7.98 4.41
C LEU A 184 -23.28 -6.80 4.15
N ILE A 185 -23.73 -5.77 3.44
CA ILE A 185 -22.90 -4.59 3.18
C ILE A 185 -22.59 -3.83 4.47
N ALA A 186 -23.57 -3.70 5.37
CA ALA A 186 -23.38 -3.08 6.68
C ALA A 186 -22.29 -3.79 7.49
N VAL A 187 -22.36 -5.13 7.61
CA VAL A 187 -21.34 -5.91 8.33
C VAL A 187 -19.97 -5.77 7.66
N SER A 188 -19.91 -5.76 6.32
CA SER A 188 -18.67 -5.53 5.59
C SER A 188 -18.03 -4.16 5.93
N ILE A 189 -18.83 -3.09 5.98
CA ILE A 189 -18.38 -1.74 6.35
C ILE A 189 -17.95 -1.67 7.82
N ILE A 190 -18.74 -2.23 8.74
CA ILE A 190 -18.44 -2.23 10.18
C ILE A 190 -17.13 -2.99 10.45
N SER A 191 -16.90 -4.12 9.77
CA SER A 191 -15.65 -4.87 9.91
C SER A 191 -14.41 -4.06 9.48
N ALA A 192 -14.59 -3.08 8.59
CA ALA A 192 -13.53 -2.22 8.07
C ALA A 192 -13.27 -0.96 8.90
N ILE A 193 -14.00 -0.76 10.01
CA ILE A 193 -13.77 0.37 10.93
C ILE A 193 -12.30 0.35 11.41
N PRO A 194 -11.61 1.51 11.45
CA PRO A 194 -10.18 1.57 11.77
C PRO A 194 -9.80 0.84 13.06
N TRP A 195 -10.64 0.94 14.09
CA TRP A 195 -10.42 0.23 15.36
C TRP A 195 -10.36 -1.28 15.16
N VAL A 196 -11.36 -1.91 14.53
CA VAL A 196 -11.39 -3.36 14.28
C VAL A 196 -10.23 -3.77 13.39
N ARG A 197 -10.02 -3.05 12.29
CA ARG A 197 -9.00 -3.39 11.30
C ARG A 197 -7.56 -3.31 11.83
N ASN A 198 -7.25 -2.31 12.64
CA ASN A 198 -5.90 -2.10 13.17
C ASN A 198 -5.58 -3.02 14.36
N THR A 199 -6.60 -3.40 15.15
CA THR A 199 -6.41 -4.25 16.34
C THR A 199 -6.63 -5.74 16.04
N HIS A 200 -7.52 -6.07 15.11
CA HIS A 200 -7.94 -7.43 14.77
C HIS A 200 -7.87 -7.65 13.25
N HIS A 201 -6.69 -7.48 12.66
CA HIS A 201 -6.49 -7.55 11.21
C HIS A 201 -7.06 -8.83 10.56
N ASN A 202 -6.87 -9.99 11.19
CA ASN A 202 -7.36 -11.27 10.68
C ASN A 202 -8.91 -11.34 10.68
N VAL A 203 -9.55 -10.76 11.69
CA VAL A 203 -11.02 -10.67 11.79
C VAL A 203 -11.54 -9.78 10.67
N PHE A 204 -10.97 -8.58 10.50
CA PHE A 204 -11.29 -7.68 9.40
C PHE A 204 -11.16 -8.39 8.06
N GLU A 205 -10.02 -9.00 7.78
CA GLU A 205 -9.74 -9.56 6.46
C GLU A 205 -10.67 -10.74 6.13
N ARG A 206 -10.96 -11.61 7.10
CA ARG A 206 -11.87 -12.74 6.93
C ARG A 206 -13.30 -12.30 6.67
N HIS A 207 -13.83 -11.39 7.48
CA HIS A 207 -15.23 -10.93 7.34
C HIS A 207 -15.39 -10.10 6.07
N HIS A 208 -14.52 -9.11 5.83
CA HIS A 208 -14.61 -8.25 4.66
C HIS A 208 -14.50 -9.05 3.35
N ARG A 209 -13.69 -10.13 3.32
CA ARG A 209 -13.59 -11.02 2.15
C ARG A 209 -14.79 -11.94 1.99
N PHE A 210 -15.15 -12.68 3.04
CA PHE A 210 -16.22 -13.67 2.97
C PHE A 210 -17.57 -12.99 2.72
N ILE A 211 -17.88 -11.95 3.51
CA ILE A 211 -19.09 -11.16 3.37
C ILE A 211 -19.06 -10.35 2.08
N GLY A 212 -17.88 -9.97 1.59
CA GLY A 212 -17.72 -9.38 0.26
C GLY A 212 -18.24 -10.30 -0.86
N TRP A 213 -17.90 -11.60 -0.83
CA TRP A 213 -18.39 -12.57 -1.81
C TRP A 213 -19.89 -12.83 -1.69
N VAL A 214 -20.37 -13.10 -0.48
CA VAL A 214 -21.79 -13.33 -0.23
C VAL A 214 -22.61 -12.08 -0.57
N GLY A 215 -22.08 -10.90 -0.24
CA GLY A 215 -22.66 -9.60 -0.59
C GLY A 215 -22.71 -9.36 -2.09
N LEU A 216 -21.67 -9.73 -2.85
CA LEU A 216 -21.67 -9.65 -4.31
C LEU A 216 -22.76 -10.55 -4.92
N ILE A 217 -22.88 -11.80 -4.45
CA ILE A 217 -23.92 -12.73 -4.90
C ILE A 217 -25.30 -12.18 -4.56
N SER A 218 -25.51 -11.72 -3.32
CA SER A 218 -26.76 -11.09 -2.88
C SER A 218 -27.12 -9.87 -3.73
N THR A 219 -26.12 -9.06 -4.09
CA THR A 219 -26.30 -7.90 -4.97
C THR A 219 -26.72 -8.33 -6.38
N TRP A 220 -26.11 -9.36 -6.96
CA TRP A 220 -26.54 -9.92 -8.24
C TRP A 220 -27.99 -10.38 -8.20
N VAL A 221 -28.36 -11.15 -7.17
CA VAL A 221 -29.75 -11.59 -6.99
C VAL A 221 -30.68 -10.39 -6.85
N PHE A 222 -30.30 -9.37 -6.08
CA PHE A 222 -31.10 -8.17 -5.89
C PHE A 222 -31.30 -7.38 -7.19
N VAL A 223 -30.26 -7.22 -8.01
CA VAL A 223 -30.34 -6.57 -9.32
C VAL A 223 -31.23 -7.37 -10.27
N VAL A 224 -31.00 -8.68 -10.40
CA VAL A 224 -31.77 -9.53 -11.31
C VAL A 224 -33.24 -9.56 -10.91
N LEU A 225 -33.56 -9.72 -9.62
CA LEU A 225 -34.94 -9.71 -9.16
C LEU A 225 -35.58 -8.32 -9.31
N GLY A 226 -34.86 -7.24 -8.95
CA GLY A 226 -35.37 -5.88 -9.06
C GLY A 226 -35.70 -5.48 -10.51
N ASP A 227 -34.84 -5.84 -11.47
CA ASP A 227 -35.00 -5.43 -12.87
C ASP A 227 -35.94 -6.36 -13.67
N SER A 228 -36.10 -7.60 -13.24
CA SER A 228 -37.01 -8.57 -13.85
C SER A 228 -38.45 -8.43 -13.38
N TYR A 229 -38.70 -7.89 -12.18
CA TYR A 229 -40.06 -7.69 -11.69
C TYR A 229 -40.71 -6.44 -12.28
N ASP A 230 -41.93 -6.56 -12.78
CA ASP A 230 -42.69 -5.44 -13.34
C ASP A 230 -43.77 -4.96 -12.35
N LEU A 231 -43.59 -3.72 -11.85
CA LEU A 231 -44.48 -3.09 -10.86
C LEU A 231 -45.88 -2.77 -11.38
N THR A 232 -46.10 -2.77 -12.71
CA THR A 232 -47.41 -2.47 -13.29
C THR A 232 -48.22 -3.73 -13.58
N THR A 233 -47.56 -4.78 -14.07
CA THR A 233 -48.22 -6.04 -14.41
C THR A 233 -48.16 -7.06 -13.28
N HIS A 234 -47.38 -6.78 -12.23
CA HIS A 234 -47.10 -7.66 -11.09
C HIS A 234 -46.57 -9.04 -11.52
N ARG A 235 -45.83 -9.08 -12.64
CA ARG A 235 -45.29 -10.31 -13.24
C ARG A 235 -43.78 -10.22 -13.40
N TRP A 236 -43.15 -11.39 -13.32
CA TRP A 236 -41.75 -11.56 -13.67
C TRP A 236 -41.57 -11.53 -15.19
N ASN A 237 -40.60 -10.74 -15.65
CA ASN A 237 -40.16 -10.73 -17.04
C ASN A 237 -38.85 -11.53 -17.15
N PRO A 238 -38.89 -12.76 -17.71
CA PRO A 238 -37.69 -13.60 -17.84
C PRO A 238 -36.76 -13.14 -18.98
N ASN A 239 -37.13 -12.13 -19.76
CA ASN A 239 -36.31 -11.65 -20.87
C ASN A 239 -35.07 -10.89 -20.37
N GLY A 240 -33.91 -11.56 -20.42
CA GLY A 240 -32.62 -11.02 -19.98
C GLY A 240 -32.17 -9.75 -20.72
N VAL A 241 -32.75 -9.41 -21.88
CA VAL A 241 -32.42 -8.18 -22.62
C VAL A 241 -32.77 -6.93 -21.80
N LYS A 242 -33.85 -6.96 -21.00
CA LYS A 242 -34.22 -5.82 -20.15
C LYS A 242 -33.14 -5.55 -19.09
N ILE A 243 -32.63 -6.62 -18.47
CA ILE A 243 -31.61 -6.57 -17.41
C ILE A 243 -30.28 -6.06 -17.98
N ILE A 244 -29.82 -6.59 -19.11
CA ILE A 244 -28.53 -6.20 -19.73
C ILE A 244 -28.52 -4.72 -20.16
N ARG A 245 -29.69 -4.14 -20.48
CA ARG A 245 -29.83 -2.72 -20.81
C ARG A 245 -29.78 -1.80 -19.59
N GLN A 246 -29.87 -2.33 -18.36
CA GLN A 246 -29.78 -1.52 -17.14
C GLN A 246 -28.33 -1.22 -16.76
N GLN A 247 -28.12 -0.05 -16.15
CA GLN A 247 -26.81 0.36 -15.61
C GLN A 247 -26.37 -0.56 -14.47
N ASP A 248 -27.33 -1.00 -13.64
CA ASP A 248 -27.11 -1.89 -12.50
C ASP A 248 -26.35 -3.16 -12.91
N PHE A 249 -26.74 -3.77 -14.03
CA PHE A 249 -26.08 -4.96 -14.57
C PHE A 249 -24.60 -4.71 -14.85
N TRP A 250 -24.27 -3.63 -15.58
CA TRP A 250 -22.89 -3.32 -15.96
C TRP A 250 -22.02 -2.91 -14.77
N PHE A 251 -22.59 -2.21 -13.78
CA PHE A 251 -21.87 -1.92 -12.55
C PHE A 251 -21.62 -3.18 -11.73
N CYS A 252 -22.59 -4.09 -11.61
CA CYS A 252 -22.43 -5.37 -10.92
C CYS A 252 -21.42 -6.29 -11.64
N PHE A 253 -21.47 -6.32 -12.97
CA PHE A 253 -20.50 -7.01 -13.81
C PHE A 253 -19.09 -6.45 -13.60
N GLY A 254 -18.92 -5.13 -13.66
CA GLY A 254 -17.64 -4.48 -13.39
C GLY A 254 -17.08 -4.81 -12.01
N MET A 255 -17.92 -4.77 -10.97
CA MET A 255 -17.53 -5.18 -9.61
C MET A 255 -17.03 -6.62 -9.59
N THR A 256 -17.74 -7.53 -10.24
CA THR A 256 -17.39 -8.95 -10.33
C THR A 256 -16.03 -9.14 -11.00
N VAL A 257 -15.79 -8.49 -12.14
CA VAL A 257 -14.51 -8.54 -12.84
C VAL A 257 -13.37 -8.03 -11.95
N PHE A 258 -13.53 -6.87 -11.31
CA PHE A 258 -12.48 -6.30 -10.47
C PHE A 258 -12.22 -7.10 -9.18
N ILE A 259 -13.22 -7.77 -8.61
CA ILE A 259 -13.05 -8.67 -7.47
C ILE A 259 -12.33 -9.95 -7.90
N MET A 260 -12.58 -10.46 -9.11
CA MET A 260 -11.97 -11.68 -9.64
C MET A 260 -10.50 -11.50 -10.06
N ILE A 261 -10.11 -10.35 -10.62
CA ILE A 261 -8.76 -10.10 -11.16
C ILE A 261 -7.62 -10.57 -10.25
N PRO A 262 -7.57 -10.20 -8.95
CA PRO A 262 -6.47 -10.61 -8.08
C PRO A 262 -6.32 -12.14 -7.96
N TRP A 263 -7.40 -12.90 -8.04
CA TRP A 263 -7.40 -14.36 -7.91
C TRP A 263 -6.69 -15.06 -9.07
N PHE A 264 -6.79 -14.52 -10.28
CA PHE A 264 -6.04 -15.04 -11.43
C PHE A 264 -4.53 -14.91 -11.27
N THR A 265 -4.06 -14.05 -10.37
CA THR A 265 -2.64 -13.81 -10.11
C THR A 265 -2.10 -14.56 -8.88
N VAL A 266 -2.95 -15.26 -8.12
CA VAL A 266 -2.54 -16.02 -6.94
C VAL A 266 -1.75 -17.26 -7.37
N ARG A 267 -0.52 -17.42 -6.86
CA ARG A 267 0.34 -18.58 -7.12
C ARG A 267 1.02 -19.04 -5.83
N LYS A 268 1.21 -20.36 -5.70
CA LYS A 268 2.10 -20.96 -4.70
C LYS A 268 3.50 -21.03 -5.28
N VAL A 269 4.44 -20.31 -4.69
CA VAL A 269 5.82 -20.19 -5.20
C VAL A 269 6.81 -20.77 -4.20
N ALA A 270 7.94 -21.27 -4.70
CA ALA A 270 9.07 -21.64 -3.86
C ALA A 270 9.64 -20.39 -3.19
N VAL A 271 10.08 -20.56 -1.95
CA VAL A 271 10.71 -19.51 -1.15
C VAL A 271 11.78 -20.13 -0.28
N GLU A 272 12.91 -19.45 -0.18
CA GLU A 272 13.94 -19.77 0.79
C GLU A 272 13.84 -18.81 1.97
N VAL A 273 13.99 -19.33 3.18
CA VAL A 273 13.82 -18.54 4.39
C VAL A 273 15.13 -18.49 5.15
N GLU A 274 15.69 -17.29 5.26
CA GLU A 274 16.82 -16.98 6.13
C GLU A 274 16.26 -16.42 7.46
N ILE A 275 16.80 -16.88 8.58
CA ILE A 275 16.40 -16.44 9.93
C ILE A 275 17.63 -15.89 10.63
N PRO A 276 17.96 -14.59 10.42
CA PRO A 276 19.14 -14.01 11.05
C PRO A 276 18.99 -13.86 12.58
N SER A 277 17.75 -13.73 13.05
CA SER A 277 17.43 -13.62 14.47
C SER A 277 16.00 -14.06 14.75
N SER A 278 15.65 -14.29 16.02
CA SER A 278 14.26 -14.60 16.43
C SER A 278 13.25 -13.47 16.19
N LYS A 279 13.69 -12.32 15.68
CA LYS A 279 12.86 -11.13 15.44
C LYS A 279 12.46 -10.95 13.97
N VAL A 280 13.14 -11.62 13.04
CA VAL A 280 12.99 -11.37 11.60
C VAL A 280 13.14 -12.67 10.81
N ALA A 281 12.21 -12.91 9.89
CA ALA A 281 12.38 -13.86 8.80
C ALA A 281 12.61 -13.10 7.48
N ILE A 282 13.58 -13.55 6.69
CA ILE A 282 13.86 -13.00 5.35
C ILE A 282 13.44 -14.05 4.33
N LEU A 283 12.44 -13.71 3.52
CA LEU A 283 11.94 -14.59 2.48
C LEU A 283 12.61 -14.21 1.15
N ARG A 284 13.37 -15.13 0.57
CA ARG A 284 14.06 -15.00 -0.72
C ARG A 284 13.27 -15.70 -1.83
N PHE A 285 13.07 -14.98 -2.92
CA PHE A 285 12.34 -15.44 -4.10
C PHE A 285 13.21 -15.29 -5.35
N GLU A 286 13.13 -16.24 -6.27
CA GLU A 286 14.00 -16.35 -7.46
C GLU A 286 13.53 -15.48 -8.64
N ARG A 287 13.50 -14.15 -8.43
CA ARG A 287 13.38 -13.17 -9.52
C ARG A 287 13.69 -11.75 -9.04
N GLY A 288 14.08 -10.88 -9.94
CA GLY A 288 14.17 -9.44 -9.70
C GLY A 288 12.82 -8.75 -9.69
N MET A 289 12.75 -7.57 -9.08
CA MET A 289 11.54 -6.78 -8.92
C MET A 289 11.85 -5.29 -9.04
N GLN A 290 10.93 -4.53 -9.64
CA GLN A 290 10.99 -3.07 -9.64
C GLN A 290 10.82 -2.52 -8.22
N HIS A 291 11.55 -1.45 -7.90
CA HIS A 291 11.40 -0.72 -6.65
C HIS A 291 9.99 -0.16 -6.44
N GLY A 292 9.66 0.07 -5.17
CA GLY A 292 8.38 0.66 -4.75
C GLY A 292 7.14 -0.22 -4.92
N LEU A 293 7.35 -1.49 -5.28
CA LEU A 293 6.31 -2.51 -5.25
C LEU A 293 6.26 -3.21 -3.88
N LEU A 294 5.07 -3.66 -3.50
CA LEU A 294 4.82 -4.45 -2.31
C LEU A 294 4.25 -5.83 -2.68
N ALA A 295 4.60 -6.83 -1.90
CA ALA A 295 4.09 -8.18 -2.03
C ALA A 295 3.01 -8.47 -1.00
N ARG A 296 1.99 -9.22 -1.41
CA ARG A 296 1.06 -9.89 -0.52
C ARG A 296 1.44 -11.36 -0.42
N ILE A 297 1.61 -11.88 0.79
CA ILE A 297 1.94 -13.29 1.04
C ILE A 297 0.96 -13.92 2.04
N SER A 298 0.72 -15.22 1.89
CA SER A 298 -0.16 -16.01 2.75
C SER A 298 0.34 -17.45 2.91
N ARG A 299 -0.04 -18.10 4.02
CA ARG A 299 0.15 -19.54 4.23
C ARG A 299 -0.88 -20.39 3.47
N SER A 300 -1.98 -19.79 3.02
CA SER A 300 -3.02 -20.47 2.24
C SER A 300 -3.39 -19.68 0.98
N SER A 301 -4.09 -20.31 0.04
CA SER A 301 -4.52 -19.63 -1.20
C SER A 301 -5.68 -18.66 -0.98
N ILE A 302 -6.51 -18.88 0.05
CA ILE A 302 -7.83 -18.25 0.19
C ILE A 302 -7.94 -17.38 1.46
N LEU A 303 -7.10 -17.59 2.48
CA LEU A 303 -7.18 -16.87 3.75
C LEU A 303 -6.30 -15.60 3.76
N GLU A 304 -5.90 -15.12 4.94
CA GLU A 304 -5.26 -13.83 5.15
C GLU A 304 -4.00 -13.61 4.32
N TYR A 305 -3.88 -12.44 3.70
CA TYR A 305 -2.72 -11.99 2.93
C TYR A 305 -2.10 -10.76 3.60
N HIS A 306 -0.83 -10.88 3.97
CA HIS A 306 -0.08 -9.83 4.63
C HIS A 306 0.83 -9.10 3.62
N ALA A 307 0.87 -7.77 3.72
CA ALA A 307 1.65 -6.92 2.83
C ALA A 307 3.07 -6.67 3.38
N PHE A 308 4.08 -6.82 2.52
CA PHE A 308 5.48 -6.54 2.84
C PHE A 308 6.14 -5.74 1.72
N GLY A 309 7.07 -4.86 2.09
CA GLY A 309 7.95 -4.21 1.13
C GLY A 309 8.88 -5.21 0.46
N ILE A 310 9.22 -4.93 -0.80
CA ILE A 310 10.12 -5.76 -1.59
C ILE A 310 11.49 -5.08 -1.65
N ILE A 311 12.53 -5.84 -1.33
CA ILE A 311 13.92 -5.48 -1.59
C ILE A 311 14.38 -6.21 -2.85
N SER A 312 14.90 -5.47 -3.82
CA SER A 312 15.52 -6.03 -5.01
C SER A 312 16.52 -5.02 -5.56
N GLU A 313 17.69 -5.52 -5.98
CA GLU A 313 18.75 -4.72 -6.61
C GLU A 313 18.32 -4.19 -7.98
N GLY A 314 17.42 -4.88 -8.68
CA GLY A 314 16.93 -4.48 -9.99
C GLY A 314 15.88 -5.43 -10.55
N THR A 315 15.24 -5.04 -11.64
CA THR A 315 14.25 -5.89 -12.35
C THR A 315 14.83 -7.19 -12.90
N HIS A 316 16.15 -7.21 -13.16
CA HIS A 316 16.89 -8.36 -13.69
C HIS A 316 17.75 -9.07 -12.64
N SER A 317 17.64 -8.72 -11.35
CA SER A 317 18.38 -9.43 -10.30
C SER A 317 17.91 -10.88 -10.19
N LYS A 318 18.78 -11.77 -9.71
CA LYS A 318 18.41 -13.18 -9.50
C LYS A 318 17.34 -13.33 -8.41
N TYR A 319 17.38 -12.46 -7.40
CA TYR A 319 16.53 -12.56 -6.23
C TYR A 319 15.83 -11.25 -5.86
N HIS A 320 14.71 -11.41 -5.15
CA HIS A 320 14.11 -10.36 -4.32
C HIS A 320 13.80 -10.91 -2.94
N TYR A 321 13.71 -10.00 -1.97
CA TYR A 321 13.60 -10.34 -0.55
C TYR A 321 12.42 -9.63 0.09
N LEU A 322 11.76 -10.29 1.04
CA LEU A 322 10.79 -9.69 1.94
C LEU A 322 11.34 -9.75 3.36
N ILE A 323 11.32 -8.61 4.06
CA ILE A 323 11.76 -8.52 5.46
C ILE A 323 10.55 -8.61 6.37
N CYS A 324 10.33 -9.80 6.93
CA CYS A 324 9.17 -10.11 7.76
C CYS A 324 9.54 -9.99 9.24
N GLY A 325 9.33 -8.80 9.82
CA GLY A 325 9.49 -8.59 11.26
C GLY A 325 8.39 -9.27 12.07
N VAL A 326 8.76 -9.94 13.16
CA VAL A 326 7.81 -10.62 14.06
C VAL A 326 6.97 -9.60 14.82
N GLN A 327 5.70 -9.49 14.47
CA GLN A 327 4.74 -8.58 15.11
C GLN A 327 3.43 -9.27 15.54
N GLY A 328 3.08 -10.38 14.90
CA GLY A 328 1.90 -11.19 15.24
C GLY A 328 2.03 -12.64 14.76
N ASP A 329 0.99 -13.43 14.97
CA ASP A 329 0.99 -14.88 14.78
C ASP A 329 1.48 -15.31 13.39
N PHE A 330 0.99 -14.65 12.33
CA PHE A 330 1.43 -14.92 10.97
C PHE A 330 2.95 -14.79 10.82
N THR A 331 3.51 -13.63 11.19
CA THR A 331 4.96 -13.38 11.06
C THR A 331 5.80 -14.24 12.00
N ARG A 332 5.28 -14.56 13.19
CA ARG A 332 5.93 -15.46 14.15
C ARG A 332 6.03 -16.87 13.55
N SER A 333 4.97 -17.34 12.89
CA SER A 333 4.96 -18.64 12.22
C SER A 333 5.99 -18.77 11.09
N LEU A 334 6.43 -17.65 10.48
CA LEU A 334 7.49 -17.68 9.46
C LEU A 334 8.87 -17.98 10.04
N VAL A 335 9.09 -17.64 11.32
CA VAL A 335 10.31 -17.95 12.07
C VAL A 335 10.21 -19.35 12.68
N ASP A 336 9.11 -19.63 13.38
CA ASP A 336 8.95 -20.88 14.12
C ASP A 336 8.74 -22.09 13.20
N ASN A 337 8.07 -21.90 12.06
CA ASN A 337 7.77 -22.96 11.08
C ASN A 337 8.02 -22.50 9.63
N PRO A 338 9.29 -22.36 9.23
CA PRO A 338 9.69 -21.76 7.95
C PRO A 338 9.11 -22.52 6.74
N PRO A 339 8.37 -21.85 5.84
CA PRO A 339 7.83 -22.51 4.65
C PRO A 339 8.90 -22.70 3.57
N THR A 340 8.81 -23.80 2.81
CA THR A 340 9.53 -23.96 1.53
C THR A 340 8.73 -23.42 0.33
N LYS A 341 7.42 -23.22 0.51
CA LYS A 341 6.52 -22.63 -0.48
C LYS A 341 5.51 -21.71 0.20
N ILE A 342 5.21 -20.58 -0.43
CA ILE A 342 4.26 -19.59 0.08
C ILE A 342 3.30 -19.12 -1.01
N TRP A 343 2.08 -18.75 -0.64
CA TRP A 343 1.13 -18.17 -1.58
C TRP A 343 1.39 -16.68 -1.73
N THR A 344 1.43 -16.19 -2.97
CA THR A 344 1.58 -14.76 -3.25
C THR A 344 0.80 -14.37 -4.50
N ARG A 345 0.39 -13.10 -4.56
CA ARG A 345 -0.14 -12.50 -5.80
C ARG A 345 1.04 -12.13 -6.71
N GLN A 346 1.01 -12.61 -7.95
CA GLN A 346 2.05 -12.33 -8.93
C GLN A 346 2.05 -10.86 -9.36
N LEU A 347 0.84 -10.28 -9.47
CA LEU A 347 0.66 -8.85 -9.62
C LEU A 347 1.01 -8.16 -8.29
N LYS A 348 2.19 -7.55 -8.22
CA LYS A 348 2.58 -6.72 -7.07
C LYS A 348 1.91 -5.36 -7.17
N PHE A 349 1.52 -4.81 -6.04
CA PHE A 349 0.87 -3.50 -6.00
C PHE A 349 1.90 -2.40 -5.71
N ALA A 350 1.71 -1.22 -6.29
CA ALA A 350 2.57 -0.08 -6.04
C ALA A 350 2.24 0.57 -4.69
N GLY A 351 3.28 0.98 -3.97
CA GLY A 351 3.16 1.84 -2.79
C GLY A 351 3.75 3.22 -3.05
N VAL A 352 3.73 4.07 -2.02
CA VAL A 352 4.24 5.46 -2.11
C VAL A 352 5.66 5.54 -2.70
N SER A 353 6.52 4.60 -2.33
CA SER A 353 7.90 4.48 -2.83
C SER A 353 8.00 4.33 -4.35
N ASN A 354 6.94 3.87 -5.03
CA ASN A 354 6.94 3.78 -6.50
C ASN A 354 6.93 5.18 -7.15
N THR A 355 6.39 6.18 -6.46
CA THR A 355 6.42 7.59 -6.91
C THR A 355 7.78 8.25 -6.72
N SER A 356 8.80 7.52 -6.26
CA SER A 356 10.17 8.05 -6.14
C SER A 356 10.72 8.56 -7.48
N SER A 357 10.28 7.94 -8.59
CA SER A 357 10.61 8.34 -9.97
C SER A 357 10.15 9.74 -10.34
N LEU A 358 9.15 10.30 -9.63
CA LEU A 358 8.72 11.68 -9.84
C LEU A 358 9.80 12.68 -9.43
N TYR A 359 10.64 12.32 -8.47
CA TYR A 359 11.60 13.22 -7.83
C TYR A 359 12.99 13.07 -8.42
N LYS A 360 13.72 14.18 -8.46
CA LYS A 360 15.13 14.23 -8.86
C LYS A 360 15.99 13.64 -7.77
N ARG A 361 15.89 14.14 -6.54
CA ARG A 361 16.60 13.63 -5.36
C ARG A 361 15.62 13.42 -4.21
N GLY A 362 15.80 12.36 -3.44
CA GLY A 362 14.92 12.03 -2.32
C GLY A 362 15.66 11.35 -1.18
N ILE A 363 15.05 11.36 0.00
CA ILE A 363 15.53 10.62 1.17
C ILE A 363 14.49 9.58 1.53
N HIS A 364 14.93 8.35 1.83
CA HIS A 364 14.09 7.33 2.45
C HIS A 364 14.57 7.07 3.88
N VAL A 365 13.80 7.56 4.85
CA VAL A 365 14.01 7.26 6.28
C VAL A 365 13.25 6.01 6.64
N CYS A 366 13.93 5.03 7.22
CA CYS A 366 13.28 3.83 7.70
C CYS A 366 13.79 3.41 9.09
N THR A 367 12.91 2.77 9.85
CA THR A 367 13.27 2.24 11.17
C THR A 367 13.05 0.73 11.26
N GLY A 368 14.04 -0.01 11.74
CA GLY A 368 13.95 -1.47 11.90
C GLY A 368 13.56 -2.16 10.60
N THR A 369 12.48 -2.95 10.62
CA THR A 369 11.98 -3.71 9.45
C THR A 369 11.41 -2.83 8.34
N GLY A 370 11.24 -1.53 8.59
CA GLY A 370 10.89 -0.55 7.54
C GLY A 370 11.87 -0.52 6.37
N ILE A 371 13.09 -1.03 6.54
CA ILE A 371 14.09 -1.22 5.49
C ILE A 371 13.53 -2.01 4.29
N GLY A 372 12.58 -2.93 4.54
CA GLY A 372 11.91 -3.72 3.50
C GLY A 372 11.20 -2.90 2.43
N ALA A 373 10.68 -1.71 2.77
CA ALA A 373 9.99 -0.83 1.81
C ALA A 373 10.87 0.31 1.27
N ALA A 374 12.09 0.45 1.82
CA ALA A 374 13.01 1.54 1.54
C ALA A 374 14.15 1.13 0.62
N LEU A 375 14.80 0.00 0.94
CA LEU A 375 16.11 -0.33 0.38
C LEU A 375 16.11 -0.46 -1.15
N SER A 376 15.06 -1.06 -1.74
CA SER A 376 14.97 -1.19 -3.20
C SER A 376 14.95 0.16 -3.93
N THR A 377 14.35 1.19 -3.33
CA THR A 377 14.34 2.55 -3.90
C THR A 377 15.76 3.11 -4.00
N CYS A 378 16.55 2.99 -2.92
CA CYS A 378 17.92 3.51 -2.89
C CYS A 378 18.90 2.65 -3.69
N LEU A 379 18.65 1.35 -3.81
CA LEU A 379 19.43 0.43 -4.65
C LEU A 379 19.24 0.73 -6.14
N GLN A 380 17.99 0.94 -6.57
CA GLN A 380 17.65 1.12 -7.98
C GLN A 380 17.71 2.58 -8.45
N ASN A 381 17.86 3.54 -7.54
CA ASN A 381 17.94 4.95 -7.87
C ASN A 381 19.14 5.61 -7.16
N PRO A 382 20.18 6.05 -7.91
CA PRO A 382 21.38 6.65 -7.32
C PRO A 382 21.09 8.00 -6.64
N ASP A 383 20.00 8.68 -7.02
CA ASP A 383 19.64 9.99 -6.48
C ASP A 383 18.88 9.91 -5.12
N TRP A 384 18.74 8.70 -4.57
CA TRP A 384 18.04 8.45 -3.31
C TRP A 384 18.98 8.09 -2.17
N TYR A 385 18.82 8.82 -1.06
CA TYR A 385 19.63 8.64 0.15
C TYR A 385 18.88 7.79 1.18
N LEU A 386 19.56 6.82 1.78
CA LEU A 386 19.00 5.96 2.83
C LEU A 386 19.37 6.48 4.22
N ILE A 387 18.36 6.67 5.09
CA ILE A 387 18.58 6.80 6.54
C ILE A 387 17.97 5.58 7.21
N TRP A 388 18.79 4.71 7.78
CA TRP A 388 18.32 3.50 8.46
C TRP A 388 18.66 3.53 9.95
N ILE A 389 17.62 3.63 10.77
CA ILE A 389 17.72 3.64 12.23
C ILE A 389 17.25 2.28 12.76
N GLY A 390 18.13 1.54 13.42
CA GLY A 390 17.84 0.20 13.93
C GLY A 390 18.59 -0.09 15.21
N SER A 391 18.36 -1.26 15.79
CA SER A 391 19.10 -1.73 16.97
C SER A 391 19.80 -3.02 16.62
N ASN A 392 21.11 -3.10 16.84
CA ASN A 392 21.92 -4.26 16.45
C ASN A 392 21.62 -4.69 15.01
N GLN A 393 21.76 -3.78 14.04
CA GLN A 393 21.25 -3.96 12.68
C GLN A 393 21.78 -5.23 12.02
N GLU A 394 23.10 -5.41 11.97
CA GLU A 394 23.71 -6.59 11.33
C GLU A 394 23.31 -7.90 12.04
N LYS A 395 23.34 -7.93 13.38
CA LYS A 395 22.91 -9.09 14.16
C LYS A 395 21.42 -9.42 13.97
N THR A 396 20.58 -8.43 13.70
CA THR A 396 19.12 -8.60 13.60
C THR A 396 18.67 -8.98 12.20
N PHE A 397 19.29 -8.39 11.18
CA PHE A 397 18.88 -8.49 9.77
C PHE A 397 19.84 -9.32 8.91
N GLY A 398 20.94 -9.79 9.48
CA GLY A 398 21.83 -10.75 8.84
C GLY A 398 22.72 -10.15 7.76
N PRO A 399 23.63 -10.98 7.22
CA PRO A 399 24.61 -10.54 6.22
C PRO A 399 23.96 -10.18 4.88
N THR A 400 22.83 -10.80 4.51
CA THR A 400 22.15 -10.51 3.24
C THR A 400 21.68 -9.06 3.15
N VAL A 401 20.89 -8.61 4.13
CA VAL A 401 20.39 -7.22 4.15
C VAL A 401 21.54 -6.24 4.40
N SER A 402 22.46 -6.59 5.29
CA SER A 402 23.61 -5.74 5.60
C SER A 402 24.48 -5.55 4.35
N GLY A 403 24.75 -6.61 3.57
CA GLY A 403 25.48 -6.53 2.31
C GLY A 403 24.81 -5.63 1.28
N LEU A 404 23.48 -5.73 1.12
CA LEU A 404 22.71 -4.86 0.23
C LEU A 404 22.71 -3.39 0.69
N VAL A 405 22.77 -3.13 1.99
CA VAL A 405 22.89 -1.76 2.50
C VAL A 405 24.31 -1.23 2.26
N ARG A 406 25.33 -2.06 2.50
CA ARG A 406 26.74 -1.69 2.28
C ARG A 406 27.04 -1.38 0.81
N SER A 407 26.38 -2.05 -0.13
CA SER A 407 26.55 -1.77 -1.57
C SER A 407 26.06 -0.39 -2.00
N LEU A 408 25.31 0.33 -1.15
CA LEU A 408 24.93 1.72 -1.43
C LEU A 408 26.10 2.69 -1.35
N GLY A 409 27.14 2.36 -0.58
CA GLY A 409 28.25 3.25 -0.25
C GLY A 409 27.96 4.22 0.90
N PRO A 410 29.01 4.70 1.63
CA PRO A 410 28.85 5.64 2.74
C PRO A 410 28.31 7.01 2.31
N GLU A 411 28.44 7.36 1.03
CA GLU A 411 28.01 8.64 0.47
C GLU A 411 26.50 8.76 0.25
N ARG A 412 25.75 7.64 0.28
CA ARG A 412 24.29 7.61 0.09
C ARG A 412 23.52 6.90 1.19
N ALA A 413 24.19 6.50 2.27
CA ALA A 413 23.55 5.81 3.38
C ALA A 413 24.09 6.28 4.73
N THR A 414 23.17 6.65 5.63
CA THR A 414 23.46 6.84 7.05
C THR A 414 22.82 5.71 7.85
N LEU A 415 23.67 4.95 8.55
CA LEU A 415 23.24 3.87 9.44
C LEU A 415 23.36 4.33 10.89
N TRP A 416 22.27 4.22 11.63
CA TRP A 416 22.25 4.50 13.06
C TRP A 416 21.87 3.26 13.86
N ASP A 417 22.86 2.61 14.45
CA ASP A 417 22.64 1.54 15.41
C ASP A 417 22.40 2.12 16.81
N SER A 418 21.13 2.16 17.22
CA SER A 418 20.71 2.75 18.49
C SER A 418 21.22 1.99 19.70
N LYS A 419 21.58 0.70 19.56
CA LYS A 419 22.09 -0.08 20.69
C LYS A 419 23.59 0.14 20.87
N GLN A 420 24.34 0.23 19.78
CA GLN A 420 25.77 0.58 19.83
C GLN A 420 25.98 2.02 20.28
N ARG A 421 25.12 2.95 19.82
CA ARG A 421 25.21 4.40 20.13
C ARG A 421 24.50 4.82 21.41
N GLY A 422 24.01 3.88 22.22
CA GLY A 422 23.35 4.15 23.51
C GLY A 422 21.99 4.85 23.44
N GLY A 423 21.41 5.02 22.24
CA GLY A 423 20.11 5.67 22.06
C GLY A 423 19.71 5.91 20.61
N ARG A 424 18.46 6.34 20.41
CA ARG A 424 18.00 6.84 19.11
C ARG A 424 18.63 8.21 18.82
N PRO A 425 18.88 8.56 17.54
CA PRO A 425 19.36 9.89 17.21
C PRO A 425 18.26 10.93 17.44
N ASP A 426 18.64 12.20 17.49
CA ASP A 426 17.70 13.25 17.07
C ASP A 426 17.41 13.02 15.58
N THR A 427 16.31 12.31 15.33
CA THR A 427 15.95 11.86 13.99
C THR A 427 15.58 13.05 13.11
N MET A 428 15.01 14.11 13.69
CA MET A 428 14.64 15.29 12.92
C MET A 428 15.84 16.14 12.57
N GLN A 429 16.81 16.27 13.47
CA GLN A 429 18.07 16.93 13.14
C GLN A 429 18.80 16.17 12.02
N LEU A 430 18.92 14.85 12.15
CA LEU A 430 19.53 14.00 11.13
C LEU A 430 18.86 14.15 9.75
N VAL A 431 17.52 14.17 9.72
CA VAL A 431 16.75 14.38 8.48
C VAL A 431 17.02 15.77 7.89
N LYS A 432 17.07 16.83 8.70
CA LYS A 432 17.34 18.19 8.21
C LYS A 432 18.74 18.31 7.62
N ASP A 433 19.75 17.77 8.32
CA ASP A 433 21.14 17.86 7.89
C ASP A 433 21.34 17.15 6.55
N ILE A 434 20.80 15.93 6.42
CA ILE A 434 20.87 15.16 5.18
C ILE A 434 19.99 15.78 4.10
N HIS A 435 18.81 16.33 4.43
CA HIS A 435 17.98 17.03 3.46
C HIS A 435 18.69 18.24 2.86
N ALA A 436 19.41 19.00 3.68
CA ALA A 436 20.20 20.15 3.22
C ALA A 436 21.40 19.71 2.38
N SER A 437 22.21 18.75 2.84
CA SER A 437 23.42 18.32 2.13
C SER A 437 23.12 17.51 0.87
N TRP A 438 22.06 16.71 0.88
CA TRP A 438 21.58 15.93 -0.26
C TRP A 438 20.62 16.71 -1.16
N GLU A 439 20.30 17.97 -0.85
CA GLU A 439 19.37 18.82 -1.61
C GLU A 439 18.09 18.05 -2.03
N ALA A 440 17.52 17.31 -1.08
CA ALA A 440 16.41 16.42 -1.36
C ALA A 440 15.14 17.22 -1.66
N GLU A 441 14.32 16.75 -2.61
CA GLU A 441 13.02 17.36 -2.90
C GLU A 441 11.91 16.83 -1.98
N VAL A 442 12.10 15.62 -1.45
CA VAL A 442 11.10 14.90 -0.65
C VAL A 442 11.72 13.87 0.29
N VAL A 443 11.05 13.62 1.41
CA VAL A 443 11.39 12.56 2.37
C VAL A 443 10.27 11.51 2.42
N PHE A 444 10.59 10.26 2.12
CA PHE A 444 9.72 9.10 2.38
C PHE A 444 10.05 8.49 3.73
N ILE A 445 9.04 8.22 4.54
CA ILE A 445 9.20 7.73 5.91
C ILE A 445 8.54 6.37 6.05
N THR A 446 9.30 5.38 6.52
CA THR A 446 8.79 4.05 6.86
C THR A 446 9.20 3.69 8.28
N SER A 447 8.35 4.08 9.24
CA SER A 447 8.57 3.85 10.66
C SER A 447 7.31 3.32 11.35
N ASN A 448 7.43 2.93 12.62
CA ASN A 448 6.28 2.62 13.48
C ASN A 448 5.41 3.89 13.70
N PHE A 449 4.21 3.73 14.26
CA PHE A 449 3.26 4.84 14.42
C PHE A 449 3.90 6.09 15.05
N GLN A 450 4.61 5.90 16.18
CA GLN A 450 5.23 7.02 16.91
C GLN A 450 6.32 7.71 16.09
N GLY A 451 7.28 6.95 15.54
CA GLY A 451 8.37 7.53 14.74
C GLY A 451 7.85 8.17 13.46
N ASN A 452 6.86 7.56 12.81
CA ASN A 452 6.23 8.12 11.62
C ASN A 452 5.55 9.46 11.92
N LYS A 453 4.81 9.53 13.03
CA LYS A 453 4.15 10.77 13.49
C LYS A 453 5.18 11.86 13.81
N GLU A 454 6.18 11.54 14.62
CA GLU A 454 7.23 12.48 15.03
C GLU A 454 7.97 13.06 13.82
N ILE A 455 8.39 12.21 12.88
CA ILE A 455 9.15 12.66 11.70
C ILE A 455 8.26 13.45 10.75
N THR A 456 7.01 13.03 10.53
CA THR A 456 6.08 13.74 9.64
C THR A 456 5.72 15.12 10.20
N GLU A 457 5.46 15.21 11.51
CA GLU A 457 5.23 16.49 12.20
C GLU A 457 6.45 17.39 12.08
N GLY A 458 7.64 16.89 12.42
CA GLY A 458 8.88 17.65 12.35
C GLY A 458 9.22 18.12 10.93
N CYS A 459 9.04 17.29 9.91
CA CYS A 459 9.23 17.68 8.50
C CYS A 459 8.25 18.80 8.12
N LYS A 460 6.98 18.68 8.54
CA LYS A 460 5.97 19.70 8.25
C LYS A 460 6.28 21.03 8.93
N GLU A 461 6.80 21.02 10.16
CA GLU A 461 7.26 22.24 10.85
C GLU A 461 8.46 22.88 10.14
N ALA A 462 9.36 22.06 9.60
CA ALA A 462 10.55 22.50 8.89
C ALA A 462 10.28 22.90 7.42
N GLY A 463 9.05 22.78 6.93
CA GLY A 463 8.73 23.02 5.52
C GLY A 463 9.26 21.96 4.56
N ILE A 464 9.72 20.82 5.07
CA ILE A 464 10.25 19.69 4.29
C ILE A 464 9.07 18.83 3.80
N PRO A 465 8.90 18.63 2.47
CA PRO A 465 7.89 17.74 1.95
C PRO A 465 8.17 16.29 2.37
N ALA A 466 7.19 15.66 3.02
CA ALA A 466 7.35 14.29 3.49
C ALA A 466 6.08 13.45 3.34
N PHE A 467 6.28 12.15 3.08
CA PHE A 467 5.22 11.15 3.02
C PHE A 467 5.56 9.97 3.93
N GLY A 468 4.82 9.85 5.03
CA GLY A 468 4.96 8.74 5.96
C GLY A 468 4.03 7.58 5.69
N THR A 469 4.31 6.43 6.30
CA THR A 469 3.41 5.28 6.35
C THR A 469 2.02 5.73 6.81
N LEU A 470 0.98 5.30 6.09
CA LEU A 470 -0.40 5.57 6.50
C LEU A 470 -0.83 4.60 7.59
N TRP A 471 -1.20 5.17 8.75
CA TRP A 471 -1.75 4.45 9.90
C TRP A 471 -3.26 4.71 10.10
N ASP A 472 -3.78 5.79 9.50
CA ASP A 472 -5.14 6.30 9.66
C ASP A 472 -6.09 5.85 8.54
N PHE A 473 -6.21 4.55 8.28
CA PHE A 473 -7.15 4.06 7.27
C PHE A 473 -8.52 3.72 7.83
#